data_AF-A0A0B7IVY0-F1
#
_entry.id   AF-A0A0B7IVY0-F1
#
_cell.length_a   1.000
_cell.length_b   1.000
_cell.length_c   1.000
_cell.angle_alpha   90.00
_cell.angle_beta   90.00
_cell.angle_gamma   90.00
#
_symmetry.space_group_name_H-M   'P 1'
#
loop_
_entity.id
_entity.type
_entity.pdbx_description
1 polymer ?
#
loop_
_entity_poly.entity_id
_entity_poly.type
_entity_poly.pdbx_seq_one_letter_code
_entity_poly.pdbx_strand_id
1 'polypeptide(L)'
;MKPSNFSLKILALIILFFTSSAHADLACENEKSWRYDDQCRTGVIEEMDLELKTRLAKLSKNLDSHRMELVNKSQKSWVEYMRSECESEGDLTRNMKSGRMEWGTMQSFDISWCKGRMIQRRLHELHLIEFRSNIEPRSQPPKKRFEG
;
A
#
# COMPACT_ATOMS: atom_id res chain seq x y z
N MET A 1 -19.64 -8.39 -49.67
CA MET A 1 -18.72 -8.44 -48.51
C MET A 1 -19.48 -7.96 -47.28
N LYS A 2 -19.75 -8.85 -46.31
CA LYS A 2 -20.46 -8.53 -45.06
C LYS A 2 -19.44 -8.40 -43.92
N PRO A 3 -19.41 -7.31 -43.15
CA PRO A 3 -18.54 -7.22 -42.00
C PRO A 3 -19.01 -8.18 -40.90
N SER A 4 -18.05 -8.97 -40.42
CA SER A 4 -18.20 -9.93 -39.33
C SER A 4 -18.51 -9.20 -38.01
N ASN A 5 -19.70 -9.44 -37.46
CA ASN A 5 -20.16 -8.92 -36.16
C ASN A 5 -19.46 -9.60 -34.95
N PHE A 6 -18.42 -10.39 -35.17
CA PHE A 6 -17.82 -11.23 -34.13
C PHE A 6 -16.79 -10.50 -33.25
N SER A 7 -16.29 -9.33 -33.67
CA SER A 7 -15.23 -8.61 -32.93
C SER A 7 -15.71 -7.65 -31.84
N LEU A 8 -16.98 -7.21 -31.83
CA LEU A 8 -17.43 -6.21 -30.85
C LEU A 8 -17.70 -6.81 -29.46
N LYS A 9 -18.10 -8.08 -29.37
CA LYS A 9 -18.47 -8.72 -28.09
C LYS A 9 -17.25 -9.03 -27.21
N ILE A 10 -16.10 -9.30 -27.82
CA ILE A 10 -14.87 -9.62 -27.09
C ILE A 10 -14.28 -8.35 -26.45
N LEU A 11 -14.39 -7.19 -27.12
CA LEU A 11 -13.88 -5.93 -26.58
C LEU A 11 -14.66 -5.46 -25.34
N ALA A 12 -15.98 -5.66 -25.31
CA ALA A 12 -16.83 -5.30 -24.17
C ALA A 12 -16.57 -6.16 -22.92
N LEU A 13 -16.15 -7.42 -23.11
CA LEU A 13 -15.86 -8.35 -22.02
C LEU A 13 -14.52 -8.04 -21.34
N ILE A 14 -13.54 -7.51 -22.08
CA ILE A 14 -12.24 -7.13 -21.52
C ILE A 14 -12.37 -5.85 -20.66
N ILE A 15 -13.25 -4.92 -21.04
CA ILE A 15 -13.45 -3.67 -20.28
C ILE A 15 -14.06 -3.92 -18.89
N LEU A 16 -14.90 -4.96 -18.75
CA LEU A 16 -15.53 -5.31 -17.45
C LEU A 16 -14.57 -5.91 -16.43
N PHE A 17 -13.41 -6.43 -16.84
CA PHE A 17 -12.41 -6.96 -15.90
C PHE A 17 -11.49 -5.88 -15.30
N PHE A 18 -11.35 -4.72 -15.96
CA PHE A 18 -10.45 -3.66 -15.49
C PHE A 18 -11.11 -2.66 -14.53
N THR A 19 -12.44 -2.65 -14.39
CA THR A 19 -13.14 -1.67 -13.53
C THR A 19 -13.34 -2.13 -12.09
N SER A 20 -12.88 -3.31 -11.69
CA SER A 20 -13.17 -3.89 -10.36
C SER A 20 -12.13 -3.59 -9.27
N SER A 21 -11.21 -2.65 -9.48
CA SER A 21 -10.13 -2.34 -8.52
C SER A 21 -10.47 -1.23 -7.52
N ALA A 22 -11.75 -0.93 -7.33
CA ALA A 22 -12.23 -0.08 -6.26
C ALA A 22 -13.26 -0.89 -5.45
N HIS A 23 -13.20 -0.79 -4.11
CA HIS A 23 -14.13 -1.37 -3.12
C HIS A 23 -13.76 -2.72 -2.48
N ALA A 24 -12.50 -2.92 -2.06
CA ALA A 24 -12.21 -3.91 -1.01
C ALA A 24 -12.61 -3.40 0.40
N ASP A 25 -12.54 -2.08 0.64
CA ASP A 25 -12.88 -1.49 1.95
C ASP A 25 -14.36 -1.65 2.37
N LEU A 26 -15.28 -1.77 1.42
CA LEU A 26 -16.73 -1.87 1.70
C LEU A 26 -17.21 -3.28 2.04
N ALA A 27 -16.38 -4.32 1.83
CA ALA A 27 -16.80 -5.71 2.06
C ALA A 27 -16.66 -6.14 3.53
N CYS A 28 -15.74 -5.55 4.30
CA CYS A 28 -15.54 -5.93 5.71
C CYS A 28 -16.55 -5.26 6.67
N GLU A 29 -17.24 -4.18 6.27
CA GLU A 29 -18.08 -3.39 7.20
C GLU A 29 -19.47 -4.01 7.51
N ASN A 30 -19.92 -5.02 6.76
CA ASN A 30 -21.30 -5.54 6.86
C ASN A 30 -21.46 -6.85 7.65
N GLU A 31 -20.39 -7.43 8.23
CA GLU A 31 -20.48 -8.73 8.90
C GLU A 31 -20.51 -8.65 10.43
N LYS A 32 -21.49 -9.36 11.05
CA LYS A 32 -21.81 -9.26 12.48
C LYS A 32 -20.85 -9.99 13.43
N SER A 33 -19.81 -10.66 12.93
CA SER A 33 -18.94 -11.46 13.78
C SER A 33 -17.50 -10.94 13.81
N TRP A 34 -17.04 -10.62 15.02
CA TRP A 34 -15.71 -10.08 15.30
C TRP A 34 -14.55 -10.90 14.72
N ARG A 35 -14.71 -12.24 14.63
CA ARG A 35 -13.70 -13.13 14.04
C ARG A 35 -13.56 -12.97 12.53
N TYR A 36 -14.66 -12.74 11.83
CA TYR A 36 -14.65 -12.58 10.38
C TYR A 36 -14.14 -11.19 9.99
N ASP A 37 -14.49 -10.15 10.77
CA ASP A 37 -13.91 -8.81 10.58
C ASP A 37 -12.38 -8.81 10.76
N ASP A 38 -11.87 -9.51 11.78
CA ASP A 38 -10.41 -9.69 12.01
C ASP A 38 -9.71 -10.44 10.86
N GLN A 39 -10.33 -11.51 10.33
CA GLN A 39 -9.83 -12.23 9.16
C GLN A 39 -9.85 -11.39 7.88
N CYS A 40 -10.95 -10.67 7.63
CA CYS A 40 -11.12 -9.79 6.48
C CYS A 40 -10.03 -8.70 6.49
N ARG A 41 -9.82 -8.07 7.64
CA ARG A 41 -8.77 -7.05 7.82
C ARG A 41 -7.37 -7.61 7.64
N THR A 42 -7.11 -8.81 8.15
CA THR A 42 -5.81 -9.45 7.97
C THR A 42 -5.52 -9.67 6.49
N GLY A 43 -6.50 -10.16 5.73
CA GLY A 43 -6.40 -10.31 4.27
C GLY A 43 -6.12 -8.99 3.56
N VAL A 44 -6.85 -7.92 3.90
CA VAL A 44 -6.61 -6.58 3.34
C VAL A 44 -5.19 -6.09 3.64
N ILE A 45 -4.69 -6.27 4.86
CA ILE A 45 -3.33 -5.86 5.24
C ILE A 45 -2.28 -6.65 4.45
N GLU A 46 -2.49 -7.95 4.24
CA GLU A 46 -1.61 -8.79 3.42
C GLU A 46 -1.57 -8.33 1.96
N GLU A 47 -2.73 -7.99 1.38
CA GLU A 47 -2.83 -7.43 0.03
C GLU A 47 -2.10 -6.07 -0.08
N MET A 48 -2.26 -5.20 0.92
CA MET A 48 -1.57 -3.92 0.97
C MET A 48 -0.05 -4.07 1.13
N ASP A 49 0.42 -5.04 1.92
CA ASP A 49 1.86 -5.35 2.03
C ASP A 49 2.43 -5.90 0.72
N LEU A 50 1.66 -6.72 0.00
CA LEU A 50 2.02 -7.17 -1.34
C LEU A 50 2.09 -6.01 -2.34
N GLU A 51 1.14 -5.08 -2.28
CA GLU A 51 1.16 -3.86 -3.10
C GLU A 51 2.41 -3.03 -2.79
N LEU A 52 2.76 -2.89 -1.50
CA LEU A 52 3.92 -2.12 -1.04
C LEU A 52 5.21 -2.69 -1.63
N LYS A 53 5.40 -4.01 -1.54
CA LYS A 53 6.54 -4.73 -2.14
C LYS A 53 6.56 -4.55 -3.65
N THR A 54 5.40 -4.63 -4.31
CA THR A 54 5.27 -4.49 -5.76
C THR A 54 5.69 -3.09 -6.22
N ARG A 55 5.28 -2.03 -5.51
CA ARG A 55 5.68 -0.65 -5.81
C ARG A 55 7.17 -0.41 -5.59
N LEU A 56 7.75 -0.94 -4.52
CA LEU A 56 9.21 -0.87 -4.29
C LEU A 56 9.99 -1.56 -5.43
N ALA A 57 9.53 -2.73 -5.87
CA ALA A 57 10.12 -3.44 -7.02
C ALA A 57 9.94 -2.70 -8.35
N LYS A 58 8.89 -1.87 -8.49
CA LYS A 58 8.71 -1.00 -9.66
C LYS A 58 9.66 0.19 -9.61
N LEU A 59 9.81 0.82 -8.44
CA LEU A 59 10.75 1.94 -8.24
C LEU A 59 12.20 1.52 -8.51
N SER A 60 12.61 0.31 -8.14
CA SER A 60 13.97 -0.19 -8.40
C SER A 60 14.30 -0.32 -9.89
N LYS A 61 13.29 -0.43 -10.75
CA LYS A 61 13.46 -0.45 -12.22
C LYS A 61 13.58 0.95 -12.82
N ASN A 62 13.03 1.97 -12.14
CA ASN A 62 12.88 3.31 -12.69
C ASN A 62 13.88 4.31 -12.10
N LEU A 63 14.31 4.11 -10.85
CA LEU A 63 15.27 4.97 -10.17
C LEU A 63 16.72 4.54 -10.47
N ASP A 64 17.66 5.49 -10.45
CA ASP A 64 19.08 5.16 -10.40
C ASP A 64 19.46 4.55 -9.04
N SER A 65 20.64 3.93 -8.97
CA SER A 65 21.10 3.20 -7.79
C SER A 65 21.19 4.08 -6.54
N HIS A 66 21.59 5.35 -6.69
CA HIS A 66 21.71 6.27 -5.55
C HIS A 66 20.34 6.65 -4.99
N ARG A 67 19.38 7.00 -5.85
CA ARG A 67 18.00 7.29 -5.40
C ARG A 67 17.34 6.06 -4.80
N MET A 68 17.57 4.88 -5.37
CA MET A 68 17.02 3.63 -4.83
C MET A 68 17.63 3.27 -3.47
N GLU A 69 18.91 3.56 -3.24
CA GLU A 69 19.55 3.40 -1.93
C GLU A 69 18.86 4.27 -0.86
N LEU A 70 18.55 5.53 -1.19
CA LEU A 70 17.81 6.43 -0.29
C LEU A 70 16.40 5.91 0.00
N VAL A 71 15.69 5.39 -1.01
CA VAL A 71 14.37 4.76 -0.84
C VAL A 71 14.47 3.53 0.07
N ASN A 72 15.46 2.67 -0.13
CA ASN A 72 15.68 1.48 0.70
C ASN A 72 16.00 1.84 2.16
N LYS A 73 16.85 2.84 2.38
CA LYS A 73 17.17 3.35 3.72
C LYS A 73 15.92 3.91 4.40
N SER A 74 15.15 4.74 3.68
CA SER A 74 13.86 5.26 4.15
C SER A 74 12.88 4.14 4.48
N GLN A 75 12.81 3.10 3.63
CA GLN A 75 11.92 1.96 3.84
C GLN A 75 12.27 1.19 5.11
N LYS A 76 13.56 0.96 5.37
CA LYS A 76 14.02 0.31 6.60
C LYS A 76 13.60 1.09 7.85
N SER A 77 13.89 2.39 7.88
CA SER A 77 13.50 3.26 9.00
C SER A 77 11.98 3.35 9.16
N TRP A 78 11.23 3.35 8.07
CA TRP A 78 9.77 3.34 8.11
C TRP A 78 9.21 2.04 8.73
N VAL A 79 9.80 0.87 8.44
CA VAL A 79 9.38 -0.40 9.07
C VAL A 79 9.60 -0.38 10.58
N GLU A 80 10.73 0.16 11.03
CA GLU A 80 11.03 0.34 12.46
C GLU A 80 10.05 1.30 13.13
N TYR A 81 9.78 2.44 12.49
CA TYR A 81 8.78 3.41 12.94
C TYR A 81 7.37 2.82 13.02
N MET A 82 6.90 2.16 11.97
CA MET A 82 5.59 1.50 11.94
C MET A 82 5.45 0.49 13.08
N ARG A 83 6.49 -0.30 13.35
CA ARG A 83 6.47 -1.27 14.46
C ARG A 83 6.31 -0.55 15.80
N SER A 84 7.14 0.46 16.05
CA SER A 84 7.10 1.25 17.29
C SER A 84 5.74 1.93 17.50
N GLU A 85 5.17 2.54 16.47
CA GLU A 85 3.86 3.19 16.54
C GLU A 85 2.74 2.19 16.84
N CYS A 86 2.71 1.06 16.13
CA CYS A 86 1.66 0.07 16.34
C CYS A 86 1.80 -0.68 17.67
N GLU A 87 3.02 -0.85 18.20
CA GLU A 87 3.24 -1.34 19.55
C GLU A 87 2.76 -0.33 20.60
N SER A 88 3.07 0.96 20.42
CA SER A 88 2.60 2.04 21.30
C SER A 88 1.07 2.15 21.32
N GLU A 89 0.41 2.12 20.15
CA GLU A 89 -1.05 2.09 20.06
C GLU A 89 -1.64 0.85 20.76
N GLY A 90 -1.03 -0.32 20.56
CA GLY A 90 -1.46 -1.55 21.23
C GLY A 90 -1.29 -1.53 22.76
N ASP A 91 -0.21 -0.92 23.26
CA ASP A 91 0.05 -0.77 24.69
C ASP A 91 -0.86 0.28 25.33
N LEU A 92 -1.18 1.38 24.64
CA LEU A 92 -2.17 2.35 25.08
C LEU A 92 -3.54 1.70 25.29
N THR A 93 -4.00 0.90 24.31
CA THR A 93 -5.25 0.13 24.44
C THR A 93 -5.18 -0.87 25.59
N ARG A 94 -4.03 -1.57 25.76
CA ARG A 94 -3.85 -2.53 26.86
C ARG A 94 -3.89 -1.86 28.23
N ASN A 95 -3.27 -0.69 28.37
CA ASN A 95 -3.22 0.07 29.62
C ASN A 95 -4.54 0.75 29.95
N MET A 96 -5.33 1.17 28.96
CA MET A 96 -6.72 1.57 29.18
C MET A 96 -7.57 0.41 29.72
N LYS A 97 -7.22 -0.84 29.39
CA LYS A 97 -7.94 -2.05 29.82
C LYS A 97 -7.65 -2.48 31.27
N SER A 98 -6.48 -2.15 31.82
CA SER A 98 -6.13 -2.50 33.21
C SER A 98 -6.81 -1.59 34.24
N GLY A 99 -7.41 -0.48 33.81
CA GLY A 99 -8.26 0.41 34.61
C GLY A 99 -9.75 0.05 34.56
N ARG A 100 -10.16 -1.10 35.13
CA ARG A 100 -11.54 -1.38 35.57
C ARG A 100 -12.69 -1.02 34.58
N MET A 101 -12.64 -1.48 33.32
CA MET A 101 -13.87 -1.64 32.54
C MET A 101 -13.83 -2.94 31.72
N GLU A 102 -14.76 -3.85 32.01
CA GLU A 102 -14.97 -5.12 31.31
C GLU A 102 -15.49 -4.89 29.89
N TRP A 103 -14.62 -4.51 28.96
CA TRP A 103 -14.95 -4.50 27.53
C TRP A 103 -14.42 -5.79 26.90
N GLY A 104 -15.36 -6.68 26.54
CA GLY A 104 -15.11 -7.98 25.89
C GLY A 104 -14.37 -7.85 24.56
N THR A 105 -13.62 -8.89 24.18
CA THR A 105 -13.02 -9.26 22.87
C THR A 105 -12.42 -8.20 21.92
N MET A 106 -12.42 -6.90 22.22
CA MET A 106 -12.05 -5.81 21.32
C MET A 106 -10.52 -5.59 21.22
N GLN A 107 -9.71 -6.64 21.40
CA GLN A 107 -8.27 -6.50 21.71
C GLN A 107 -7.32 -6.80 20.53
N SER A 108 -7.75 -7.53 19.49
CA SER A 108 -6.92 -7.77 18.29
C SER A 108 -7.02 -6.66 17.24
N PHE A 109 -8.03 -5.78 17.36
CA PHE A 109 -8.38 -4.81 16.32
C PHE A 109 -7.33 -3.70 16.14
N ASP A 110 -6.69 -3.24 17.22
CA ASP A 110 -5.92 -2.00 17.16
C ASP A 110 -4.56 -2.12 16.45
N ILE A 111 -3.85 -3.24 16.62
CA ILE A 111 -2.54 -3.43 15.99
C ILE A 111 -2.69 -3.62 14.47
N SER A 112 -3.68 -4.41 14.04
CA SER A 112 -3.98 -4.62 12.62
C SER A 112 -4.44 -3.30 11.97
N TRP A 113 -5.30 -2.53 12.64
CA TRP A 113 -5.75 -1.23 12.14
C TRP A 113 -4.61 -0.22 12.00
N CYS A 114 -3.70 -0.15 12.98
CA CYS A 114 -2.51 0.68 12.88
C CYS A 114 -1.67 0.29 11.65
N LYS A 115 -1.37 -1.00 11.46
CA LYS A 115 -0.59 -1.47 10.31
C LYS A 115 -1.22 -1.09 8.98
N GLY A 116 -2.53 -1.32 8.82
CA GLY A 116 -3.27 -0.96 7.59
C GLY A 116 -3.13 0.53 7.25
N ARG A 117 -3.41 1.43 8.20
CA ARG A 117 -3.26 2.88 8.00
C ARG A 117 -1.83 3.28 7.62
N MET A 118 -0.85 2.67 8.28
CA MET A 118 0.57 2.96 8.05
C MET A 118 1.01 2.53 6.66
N ILE A 119 0.61 1.33 6.21
CA ILE A 119 0.89 0.84 4.85
C ILE A 119 0.21 1.74 3.81
N GLN A 120 -1.04 2.14 4.03
CA GLN A 120 -1.76 3.05 3.11
C GLN A 120 -1.01 4.38 2.90
N ARG A 121 -0.56 4.99 3.98
CA ARG A 121 0.23 6.24 3.93
C ARG A 121 1.53 6.03 3.16
N ARG A 122 2.21 4.90 3.40
CA ARG A 122 3.46 4.59 2.69
C ARG A 122 3.25 4.33 1.21
N LEU A 123 2.18 3.62 0.83
CA LEU A 123 1.78 3.42 -0.56
C LEU A 123 1.58 4.76 -1.29
N HIS A 124 0.93 5.72 -0.62
CA HIS A 124 0.77 7.07 -1.14
C HIS A 124 2.10 7.80 -1.35
N GLU A 125 3.02 7.73 -0.38
CA GLU A 125 4.37 8.32 -0.51
C GLU A 125 5.16 7.73 -1.68
N LEU A 126 5.14 6.39 -1.83
CA LEU A 126 5.82 5.71 -2.94
C LEU A 126 5.20 6.10 -4.29
N HIS A 127 3.88 6.30 -4.35
CA HIS A 127 3.20 6.80 -5.54
C HIS A 127 3.69 8.20 -5.93
N LEU A 128 3.87 9.11 -4.97
CA LEU A 128 4.40 10.45 -5.23
C LEU A 128 5.85 10.42 -5.73
N ILE A 129 6.68 9.52 -5.17
CA ILE A 129 8.05 9.32 -5.66
C ILE A 129 8.05 8.83 -7.11
N GLU A 130 7.20 7.85 -7.42
CA GLU A 130 7.05 7.31 -8.76
C GLU A 130 6.60 8.39 -9.74
N PHE A 131 5.56 9.15 -9.39
CA PHE A 131 5.05 10.26 -10.22
C PHE A 131 6.14 11.30 -10.51
N ARG A 132 6.88 11.74 -9.49
CA ARG A 132 7.98 12.70 -9.67
C ARG A 132 9.11 12.15 -10.53
N SER A 133 9.45 10.87 -10.36
CA SER A 133 10.49 10.21 -11.17
C SER A 133 10.16 10.14 -12.66
N ASN A 134 8.88 10.17 -13.02
CA ASN A 134 8.43 10.17 -14.41
C ASN A 134 8.43 11.58 -15.05
N ILE A 135 8.33 12.64 -14.25
CA ILE A 135 8.29 14.03 -14.73
C ILE A 135 9.69 14.61 -14.89
N GLU A 136 10.63 14.24 -14.03
CA GLU A 136 12.04 14.65 -14.12
C GLU A 136 12.85 13.53 -14.81
N PRO A 137 12.93 13.50 -16.16
CA PRO A 137 13.77 12.53 -16.84
C PRO A 137 15.21 12.70 -16.36
N ARG A 138 15.91 11.58 -16.14
CA ARG A 138 17.33 11.47 -15.74
C ARG A 138 18.09 12.70 -16.24
N SER A 139 18.36 13.65 -15.33
CA SER A 139 19.14 14.84 -15.63
C SER A 139 20.40 14.36 -16.36
N GLN A 140 20.53 14.75 -17.63
CA GLN A 140 21.68 14.39 -18.43
C GLN A 140 22.94 14.71 -17.62
N PRO A 141 23.95 13.82 -17.59
CA PRO A 141 25.18 14.10 -16.88
C PRO A 141 25.69 15.48 -17.33
N PRO A 142 26.18 16.33 -16.40
CA PRO A 142 26.61 17.67 -16.73
C PRO A 142 27.57 17.59 -17.92
N LYS A 143 27.23 18.26 -19.03
CA LYS A 143 28.10 18.33 -20.21
C LYS A 143 29.46 18.77 -19.70
N LYS A 144 30.46 17.89 -19.81
CA LYS A 144 31.85 18.23 -19.52
C LYS A 144 32.16 19.49 -20.32
N ARG A 145 32.38 20.61 -19.63
CA ARG A 145 32.84 21.84 -20.26
C ARG A 145 34.20 21.48 -20.85
N PHE A 146 34.29 21.42 -22.17
CA PHE A 146 35.56 21.24 -22.86
C PHE A 146 36.44 22.42 -22.47
N GLU A 147 37.46 22.16 -21.66
CA GLU A 147 38.59 23.06 -21.49
C GLU A 147 39.43 22.92 -22.75
N GLY A 148 39.48 24.01 -23.53
CA GLY A 148 40.39 24.18 -24.66
C GLY A 148 41.59 25.02 -24.25
#